data_AF-A0A0L8HQJ7-F1
#
_entry.id   AF-A0A0L8HQJ7-F1
#
_cell.length_a   1.000
_cell.length_b   1.000
_cell.length_c   1.000
_cell.angle_alpha   90.00
_cell.angle_beta   90.00
_cell.angle_gamma   90.00
#
_symmetry.space_group_name_H-M   'P 1'
#
loop_
_entity.id
_entity.type
_entity.pdbx_description
1 polymer ?
#
loop_
_entity_poly.entity_id
_entity_poly.type
_entity_poly.pdbx_seq_one_letter_code
_entity_poly.pdbx_strand_id
1 'polypeptide(L)'
;MKPFSEGDFIKECITSTIEILCPEKEKAIECVSLSRNTMTRTIEELAENTKMQLNELCKNFEAYSIAIDEPTDITDTPQLAIFVRRVDSSFNITEELLALCLLKGNCTGAAVFKEIDTALEKAGLTYNRQMGIATDGTPAMISKEQGLRGFIQRKLESLNIDYNLLQNL
;
A
#
# COMPACT_ATOMS: atom_id res chain seq x y z
N MET A 1 19.59 -9.08 -10.77
CA MET A 1 18.58 -10.14 -11.02
C MET A 1 17.74 -9.72 -12.22
N LYS A 2 17.41 -10.61 -13.16
CA LYS A 2 16.44 -10.30 -14.24
C LYS A 2 15.06 -10.74 -13.75
N PRO A 3 14.11 -9.83 -13.49
CA PRO A 3 12.77 -10.22 -13.04
C PRO A 3 12.06 -11.06 -14.11
N PHE A 4 11.34 -12.09 -13.66
CA PHE A 4 10.42 -12.89 -14.49
C PHE A 4 11.07 -13.55 -15.72
N SER A 5 12.37 -13.80 -15.72
CA SER A 5 13.08 -14.39 -16.87
C SER A 5 13.00 -15.92 -16.96
N GLU A 6 12.49 -16.58 -15.93
CA GLU A 6 12.47 -18.05 -15.83
C GLU A 6 11.18 -18.66 -16.39
N GLY A 7 10.25 -17.84 -16.90
CA GLY A 7 8.94 -18.30 -17.38
C GLY A 7 9.03 -19.40 -18.45
N ASP A 8 9.95 -19.27 -19.40
CA ASP A 8 10.14 -20.28 -20.45
C ASP A 8 10.68 -21.60 -19.89
N PHE A 9 11.62 -21.54 -18.95
CA PHE A 9 12.16 -22.72 -18.26
C PHE A 9 11.11 -23.43 -17.41
N ILE A 10 10.32 -22.67 -16.65
CA ILE A 10 9.20 -23.20 -15.87
C ILE A 10 8.18 -23.88 -16.79
N LYS A 11 7.87 -23.27 -17.95
CA LYS A 11 6.95 -23.85 -18.93
C LYS A 11 7.46 -25.20 -19.45
N GLU A 12 8.74 -25.29 -19.77
CA GLU A 12 9.39 -26.53 -20.23
C GLU A 12 9.29 -27.65 -19.18
N CYS A 13 9.56 -27.36 -17.91
CA CYS A 13 9.41 -28.32 -16.81
C CYS A 13 7.96 -28.80 -16.64
N ILE A 14 6.99 -27.88 -16.72
CA ILE A 14 5.57 -28.20 -16.59
C ILE A 14 5.11 -29.06 -17.77
N THR A 15 5.49 -28.71 -19.00
CA THR A 15 5.18 -29.50 -20.21
C THR A 15 5.71 -30.92 -20.08
N SER A 16 6.99 -31.08 -19.71
CA SER A 16 7.60 -32.41 -19.52
C SER A 16 6.86 -33.26 -18.46
N THR A 17 6.33 -32.61 -17.42
CA THR A 17 5.56 -33.29 -16.37
C THR A 17 4.17 -33.71 -16.86
N ILE A 18 3.49 -32.83 -17.63
CA ILE A 18 2.15 -33.07 -18.17
C ILE A 18 2.17 -34.20 -19.21
N GLU A 19 3.20 -34.26 -20.05
CA GLU A 19 3.42 -35.34 -21.01
C GLU A 19 3.45 -36.73 -20.36
N ILE A 20 3.88 -36.82 -19.09
CA ILE A 20 3.95 -38.09 -18.34
C ILE A 20 2.65 -38.34 -17.57
N LEU A 21 2.13 -37.33 -16.86
CA LEU A 21 1.03 -37.52 -15.91
C LEU A 21 -0.35 -37.44 -16.56
N CYS A 22 -0.57 -36.47 -17.47
CA CYS A 22 -1.89 -36.18 -18.04
C CYS A 22 -1.76 -35.63 -19.49
N PRO A 23 -1.35 -36.46 -20.48
CA PRO A 23 -1.08 -36.00 -21.84
C PRO A 23 -2.27 -35.29 -22.51
N GLU A 24 -3.50 -35.67 -22.15
CA GLU A 24 -4.72 -35.06 -22.67
C GLU A 24 -4.88 -33.57 -22.30
N LYS A 25 -4.08 -33.05 -21.35
CA LYS A 25 -4.09 -31.66 -20.90
C LYS A 25 -2.98 -30.80 -21.51
N GLU A 26 -2.13 -31.35 -22.38
CA GLU A 26 -0.97 -30.66 -22.99
C GLU A 26 -1.34 -29.30 -23.61
N LYS A 27 -2.41 -29.25 -24.41
CA LYS A 27 -2.90 -28.01 -25.05
C LYS A 27 -3.25 -26.91 -24.05
N ALA A 28 -3.66 -27.25 -22.83
CA ALA A 28 -3.99 -26.24 -21.81
C ALA A 28 -2.74 -25.48 -21.34
N ILE A 29 -1.57 -26.13 -21.33
CA ILE A 29 -0.29 -25.53 -20.94
C ILE A 29 0.30 -24.70 -22.09
N GLU A 30 0.14 -25.14 -23.34
CA GLU A 30 0.57 -24.36 -24.50
C GLU A 30 -0.05 -22.96 -24.50
N CYS A 31 -1.33 -22.85 -24.14
CA CYS A 31 -2.05 -21.57 -24.04
C CYS A 31 -1.56 -20.64 -22.91
N VAL A 32 -0.81 -21.15 -21.92
CA VAL A 32 -0.27 -20.33 -20.83
C VAL A 32 0.95 -19.57 -21.34
N SER A 33 0.82 -18.26 -21.50
CA SER A 33 1.95 -17.39 -21.83
C SER A 33 2.67 -16.96 -20.54
N LEU A 34 3.88 -17.48 -20.32
CA LEU A 34 4.76 -17.08 -19.21
C LEU A 34 5.81 -16.04 -19.65
N SER A 35 5.55 -15.34 -20.77
CA SER A 35 6.44 -14.28 -21.22
C SER A 35 6.57 -13.20 -20.14
N ARG A 36 7.72 -12.53 -20.08
CA ARG A 36 7.96 -11.41 -19.15
C ARG A 36 6.82 -10.38 -19.17
N ASN A 37 6.35 -10.01 -20.36
CA ASN A 37 5.28 -9.02 -20.51
C ASN A 37 3.95 -9.54 -19.97
N THR A 38 3.63 -10.82 -20.19
CA THR A 38 2.40 -11.42 -19.66
C THR A 38 2.44 -11.46 -18.14
N MET A 39 3.55 -11.92 -17.56
CA MET A 39 3.71 -11.99 -16.10
C MET A 39 3.63 -10.61 -15.46
N THR A 40 4.30 -9.60 -16.03
CA THR A 40 4.20 -8.20 -15.55
C THR A 40 2.75 -7.73 -15.58
N ARG A 41 2.04 -7.90 -16.70
CA ARG A 41 0.64 -7.48 -16.83
C ARG A 41 -0.27 -8.18 -15.82
N THR A 42 -0.10 -9.49 -15.61
CA THR A 42 -0.89 -10.24 -14.63
C THR A 42 -0.63 -9.76 -13.21
N ILE A 43 0.63 -9.44 -12.86
CA ILE A 43 0.96 -8.88 -11.56
C ILE A 43 0.31 -7.50 -11.38
N GLU A 44 0.37 -6.64 -12.39
CA GLU A 44 -0.29 -5.32 -12.38
C GLU A 44 -1.81 -5.44 -12.22
N GLU A 45 -2.45 -6.35 -12.97
CA GLU A 45 -3.89 -6.62 -12.88
C GLU A 45 -4.28 -7.14 -11.49
N LEU A 46 -3.49 -8.06 -10.91
CA LEU A 46 -3.72 -8.57 -9.55
C LEU A 46 -3.51 -7.51 -8.48
N ALA A 47 -2.49 -6.67 -8.62
CA ALA A 47 -2.21 -5.57 -7.71
C ALA A 47 -3.36 -4.54 -7.75
N GLU A 48 -3.83 -4.16 -8.94
CA GLU A 48 -4.95 -3.23 -9.09
C GLU A 48 -6.25 -3.84 -8.53
N ASN A 49 -6.51 -5.12 -8.78
CA ASN A 49 -7.66 -5.81 -8.20
C ASN A 49 -7.62 -5.84 -6.67
N THR A 50 -6.46 -6.15 -6.09
CA THR A 50 -6.25 -6.14 -4.63
C THR A 50 -6.49 -4.74 -4.05
N LYS A 51 -5.97 -3.71 -4.71
CA LYS A 51 -6.16 -2.31 -4.33
C LYS A 51 -7.62 -1.88 -4.41
N MET A 52 -8.34 -2.27 -5.46
CA MET A 52 -9.78 -2.01 -5.59
C MET A 52 -10.55 -2.65 -4.44
N GLN A 53 -10.27 -3.91 -4.10
CA GLN A 53 -10.90 -4.60 -2.96
C GLN A 53 -10.59 -3.89 -1.63
N LEU A 54 -9.34 -3.46 -1.42
CA LEU A 54 -8.96 -2.71 -0.23
C LEU A 54 -9.77 -1.40 -0.12
N ASN A 55 -9.88 -0.65 -1.21
CA ASN A 55 -10.64 0.60 -1.28
C ASN A 55 -12.14 0.38 -1.02
N GLU A 56 -12.74 -0.69 -1.54
CA GLU A 56 -14.14 -1.02 -1.24
C GLU A 56 -14.34 -1.32 0.25
N LEU A 57 -13.43 -2.08 0.86
CA LEU A 57 -13.46 -2.34 2.29
C LEU A 57 -13.23 -1.05 3.11
N CYS A 58 -12.48 -0.09 2.58
CA CYS A 58 -12.29 1.23 3.18
C CYS A 58 -13.55 2.10 3.13
N LYS A 59 -14.68 1.64 2.60
CA LYS A 59 -15.96 2.36 2.71
C LYS A 59 -16.77 1.98 3.95
N ASN A 60 -16.53 0.79 4.52
CA ASN A 60 -17.35 0.19 5.58
C ASN A 60 -16.56 0.05 6.89
N PHE A 61 -16.07 1.16 7.43
CA PHE A 61 -15.30 1.20 8.67
C PHE A 61 -15.91 2.17 9.67
N GLU A 62 -15.80 1.84 10.95
CA GLU A 62 -16.20 2.74 12.02
C GLU A 62 -15.08 3.72 12.36
N ALA A 63 -13.85 3.22 12.42
CA ALA A 63 -12.66 3.98 12.74
C ALA A 63 -11.41 3.38 12.09
N TYR A 64 -10.35 4.18 11.94
CA TYR A 64 -9.05 3.69 11.47
C TYR A 64 -7.89 4.46 12.09
N SER A 65 -6.72 3.84 12.09
CA SER A 65 -5.43 4.49 12.32
C SER A 65 -4.50 4.21 11.15
N ILE A 66 -3.48 5.03 10.98
CA ILE A 66 -2.41 4.74 10.01
C ILE A 66 -1.08 4.51 10.72
N ALA A 67 -0.25 3.63 10.17
CA ALA A 67 1.15 3.51 10.53
C ALA A 67 1.99 3.86 9.31
N ILE A 68 3.04 4.63 9.54
CA ILE A 68 3.87 5.17 8.50
C ILE A 68 5.29 4.74 8.77
N ASP A 69 5.92 4.19 7.75
CA ASP A 69 7.33 3.83 7.77
C ASP A 69 8.00 4.40 6.52
N GLU A 70 9.27 4.77 6.65
CA GLU A 70 10.09 5.27 5.55
C GLU A 70 11.14 4.23 5.16
N PRO A 71 10.76 3.14 4.45
CA PRO A 71 11.74 2.21 3.97
C PRO A 71 12.60 2.83 2.86
N THR A 72 13.89 2.59 2.90
CA THR A 72 14.80 2.85 1.78
C THR A 72 14.76 1.70 0.78
N ASP A 73 14.48 1.99 -0.48
CA ASP A 73 14.59 0.99 -1.56
C ASP A 73 16.05 0.60 -1.83
N ILE A 74 16.26 -0.50 -2.55
CA ILE A 74 17.57 -0.97 -3.05
C ILE A 74 18.31 0.11 -3.86
N THR A 75 17.57 1.07 -4.42
CA THR A 75 18.08 2.20 -5.19
C THR A 75 18.41 3.45 -4.36
N ASP A 76 18.40 3.34 -3.02
CA ASP A 76 18.62 4.43 -2.06
C ASP A 76 17.62 5.60 -2.23
N THR A 77 16.47 5.31 -2.84
CA THR A 77 15.35 6.26 -2.95
C THR A 77 14.40 6.02 -1.78
N PRO A 78 14.15 7.02 -0.92
CA PRO A 78 13.19 6.88 0.16
C PRO A 78 11.78 6.59 -0.36
N GLN A 79 11.16 5.56 0.20
CA GLN A 79 9.77 5.22 -0.03
C GLN A 79 8.98 5.45 1.26
N LEU A 80 7.70 5.78 1.13
CA LEU A 80 6.77 5.93 2.22
C LEU A 80 5.78 4.78 2.18
N ALA A 81 5.87 3.87 3.13
CA ALA A 81 4.88 2.82 3.33
C ALA A 81 3.79 3.34 4.28
N ILE A 82 2.53 3.31 3.82
CA ILE A 82 1.38 3.73 4.59
C ILE A 82 0.51 2.51 4.83
N PHE A 83 0.42 2.06 6.08
CA PHE A 83 -0.47 1.01 6.51
C PHE A 83 -1.74 1.61 7.09
N VAL A 84 -2.89 1.00 6.81
CA VAL A 84 -4.16 1.34 7.43
C VAL A 84 -4.59 0.19 8.33
N ARG A 85 -4.88 0.50 9.59
CA ARG A 85 -5.51 -0.42 10.53
C ARG A 85 -6.92 0.08 10.82
N ARG A 86 -7.93 -0.70 10.46
CA ARG A 86 -9.34 -0.30 10.51
C ARG A 86 -10.18 -1.27 11.33
N VAL A 87 -11.30 -0.78 11.85
CA VAL A 87 -12.33 -1.57 12.52
C VAL A 87 -13.66 -1.38 11.78
N ASP A 88 -14.34 -2.48 11.47
CA ASP A 88 -15.69 -2.46 10.86
C ASP A 88 -16.81 -2.46 11.91
N SER A 89 -18.06 -2.38 11.46
CA SER A 89 -19.24 -2.39 12.34
C SER A 89 -19.47 -3.73 13.06
N SER A 90 -18.79 -4.80 12.64
CA SER A 90 -18.77 -6.11 13.28
C SER A 90 -17.57 -6.28 14.23
N PHE A 91 -16.83 -5.20 14.49
CA PHE A 91 -15.61 -5.17 15.30
C PHE A 91 -14.46 -6.03 14.75
N ASN A 92 -14.48 -6.37 13.45
CA ASN A 92 -13.34 -7.01 12.83
C ASN A 92 -12.24 -5.98 12.61
N ILE A 93 -11.02 -6.31 13.03
CA ILE A 93 -9.84 -5.48 12.84
C ILE A 93 -9.06 -6.04 11.65
N THR A 94 -8.74 -5.18 10.71
CA THR A 94 -7.87 -5.52 9.57
C THR A 94 -6.75 -4.50 9.46
N GLU A 95 -5.58 -4.96 9.03
CA GLU A 95 -4.40 -4.15 8.80
C GLU A 95 -3.85 -4.47 7.42
N GLU A 96 -3.69 -3.45 6.59
CA GLU A 96 -3.36 -3.60 5.17
C GLU A 96 -2.44 -2.47 4.70
N LEU A 97 -1.60 -2.75 3.70
CA LEU A 97 -0.80 -1.72 3.03
C LEU A 97 -1.69 -0.87 2.13
N LEU A 98 -1.91 0.39 2.51
CA LEU A 98 -2.74 1.33 1.76
C LEU A 98 -2.03 1.85 0.52
N ALA A 99 -0.77 2.27 0.69
CA ALA A 99 0.02 2.84 -0.37
C ALA A 99 1.52 2.69 -0.10
N LEU A 100 2.28 2.58 -1.18
CA LEU A 100 3.72 2.71 -1.20
C LEU A 100 4.08 3.86 -2.13
N CYS A 101 4.51 4.99 -1.57
CA CYS A 101 4.75 6.23 -2.31
C CYS A 101 6.25 6.52 -2.44
N LEU A 102 6.69 6.96 -3.61
CA LEU A 102 8.06 7.42 -3.80
C LEU A 102 8.20 8.86 -3.29
N LEU A 103 9.10 9.11 -2.34
CA LEU A 103 9.40 10.46 -1.89
C LEU A 103 10.47 11.05 -2.81
N LYS A 104 10.06 11.97 -3.69
CA LYS A 104 10.99 12.68 -4.58
C LYS A 104 11.77 13.73 -3.79
N GLY A 105 13.04 13.46 -3.50
CA GLY A 105 13.94 14.40 -2.80
C GLY A 105 14.02 14.12 -1.30
N ASN A 106 14.08 15.17 -0.47
CA ASN A 106 14.22 15.04 0.98
C ASN A 106 12.88 14.66 1.64
N CYS A 107 12.95 13.78 2.65
CA CYS A 107 11.82 13.32 3.45
C CYS A 107 11.42 14.36 4.48
N THR A 108 10.80 15.43 3.98
CA THR A 108 10.24 16.51 4.81
C THR A 108 8.83 16.15 5.26
N GLY A 109 8.40 16.65 6.42
CA GLY A 109 7.04 16.44 6.91
C GLY A 109 5.96 16.91 5.94
N ALA A 110 6.25 17.94 5.13
CA ALA A 110 5.35 18.42 4.09
C ALA A 110 5.19 17.43 2.91
N ALA A 111 6.30 16.82 2.47
CA ALA A 111 6.27 15.81 1.42
C ALA A 111 5.51 14.56 1.89
N VAL A 112 5.80 14.09 3.10
CA VAL A 112 5.11 12.96 3.74
C VAL A 112 3.61 13.24 3.88
N PHE A 113 3.24 14.41 4.41
CA PHE A 113 1.85 14.80 4.56
C PHE A 113 1.10 14.80 3.22
N LYS A 114 1.70 15.32 2.16
CA LYS A 114 1.08 15.36 0.83
C LYS A 114 0.77 13.96 0.29
N GLU A 115 1.72 13.04 0.43
CA GLU A 115 1.51 11.65 -0.02
C GLU A 115 0.44 10.94 0.81
N ILE A 116 0.37 11.19 2.12
CA ILE A 116 -0.69 10.68 2.99
C ILE A 116 -2.06 11.25 2.59
N ASP A 117 -2.19 12.57 2.43
CA ASP A 117 -3.47 13.21 2.06
C ASP A 117 -3.99 12.65 0.74
N THR A 118 -3.07 12.46 -0.23
CA THR A 118 -3.39 11.87 -1.54
C THR A 118 -3.80 10.39 -1.42
N ALA A 119 -3.13 9.61 -0.58
CA ALA A 119 -3.44 8.20 -0.38
C ALA A 119 -4.80 8.01 0.31
N LEU A 120 -5.09 8.79 1.34
CA LEU A 120 -6.38 8.77 2.05
C LEU A 120 -7.52 9.17 1.10
N GLU A 121 -7.35 10.23 0.32
CA GLU A 121 -8.35 10.67 -0.67
C GLU A 121 -8.65 9.56 -1.69
N LYS A 122 -7.61 8.93 -2.26
CA LYS A 122 -7.78 7.83 -3.23
C LYS A 122 -8.48 6.62 -2.64
N ALA A 123 -8.32 6.38 -1.34
CA ALA A 123 -8.96 5.28 -0.63
C ALA A 123 -10.37 5.61 -0.14
N GLY A 124 -10.84 6.85 -0.33
CA GLY A 124 -12.12 7.32 0.22
C GLY A 124 -12.12 7.46 1.75
N LEU A 125 -10.93 7.53 2.37
CA LEU A 125 -10.78 7.69 3.81
C LEU A 125 -10.83 9.16 4.19
N THR A 126 -11.65 9.48 5.19
CA THR A 126 -11.86 10.83 5.69
C THR A 126 -11.26 11.00 7.08
N TYR A 127 -10.81 12.21 7.43
CA TYR A 127 -10.14 12.47 8.70
C TYR A 127 -11.06 12.37 9.93
N ASN A 128 -12.38 12.48 9.76
CA ASN A 128 -13.35 12.42 10.88
C ASN A 128 -13.46 11.07 11.58
N ARG A 129 -12.97 9.99 10.94
CA ARG A 129 -12.94 8.63 11.50
C ARG A 129 -11.52 8.16 11.79
N GLN A 130 -10.53 9.02 11.59
CA GLN A 130 -9.16 8.72 11.97
C GLN A 130 -9.08 8.74 13.50
N MET A 131 -8.32 7.81 14.07
CA MET A 131 -8.14 7.64 15.52
C MET A 131 -6.68 7.80 15.95
N GLY A 132 -5.73 7.60 15.05
CA GLY A 132 -4.31 7.66 15.40
C GLY A 132 -3.38 7.53 14.21
N ILE A 133 -2.12 7.90 14.47
CA ILE A 133 -1.02 7.86 13.52
C ILE A 133 0.19 7.34 14.27
N ALA A 134 0.83 6.29 13.76
CA ALA A 134 2.08 5.77 14.27
C ALA A 134 3.21 6.13 13.29
N THR A 135 4.31 6.67 13.82
CA THR A 135 5.51 7.03 13.06
C THR A 135 6.76 6.60 13.83
N ASP A 136 7.91 6.62 13.18
CA ASP A 136 9.22 6.32 13.76
C ASP A 136 9.78 7.43 14.69
N GLY A 137 9.05 8.54 14.84
CA GLY A 137 9.46 9.64 15.71
C GLY A 137 10.56 10.55 15.14
N THR A 138 10.91 10.44 13.86
CA THR A 138 11.93 11.31 13.26
C THR A 138 11.50 12.79 13.27
N PRO A 139 12.44 13.75 13.19
CA PRO A 139 12.11 15.18 13.18
C PRO A 139 11.12 15.59 12.08
N ALA A 140 11.16 14.92 10.92
CA ALA A 140 10.21 15.10 9.84
C ALA A 140 8.77 14.69 10.21
N MET A 141 8.60 13.83 11.20
CA MET A 141 7.30 13.35 11.65
C MET A 141 6.77 14.16 12.85
N ILE A 142 7.62 14.41 13.87
CA ILE A 142 7.16 14.95 15.17
C ILE A 142 7.25 16.47 15.32
N SER A 143 7.99 17.17 14.44
CA SER A 143 8.14 18.63 14.52
C SER A 143 6.78 19.34 14.48
N LYS A 144 6.54 20.25 15.43
CA LYS A 144 5.24 20.93 15.58
C LYS A 144 4.90 21.87 14.42
N GLU A 145 5.90 22.49 13.82
CA GLU A 145 5.67 23.43 12.72
C GLU A 145 5.84 22.78 11.35
N GLN A 146 6.95 22.06 11.16
CA GLN A 146 7.36 21.52 9.86
C GLN A 146 7.28 19.99 9.77
N GLY A 147 6.86 19.32 10.85
CA GLY A 147 6.69 17.88 10.87
C GLY A 147 5.28 17.46 10.47
N LEU A 148 5.12 16.18 10.12
CA LEU A 148 3.84 15.57 9.78
C LEU A 148 2.75 15.89 10.81
N ARG A 149 3.06 15.76 12.10
CA ARG A 149 2.15 16.09 13.21
C ARG A 149 1.56 17.49 13.06
N GLY A 150 2.39 18.49 12.79
CA GLY A 150 1.97 19.88 12.61
C GLY A 150 1.04 20.07 11.42
N PHE A 151 1.32 19.41 10.29
CA PHE A 151 0.47 19.48 9.11
C PHE A 151 -0.90 18.83 9.34
N ILE A 152 -0.94 17.67 9.99
CA ILE A 152 -2.18 16.97 10.29
C ILE A 152 -3.02 17.77 11.29
N GLN A 153 -2.41 18.34 12.32
CA GLN A 153 -3.10 19.21 13.27
C GLN A 153 -3.80 20.37 12.53
N ARG A 154 -3.09 21.08 11.64
CA ARG A 154 -3.68 22.16 10.83
C ARG A 154 -4.80 21.67 9.90
N LYS A 155 -4.66 20.49 9.32
CA LYS A 155 -5.70 19.87 8.47
C LYS A 155 -6.97 19.60 9.29
N LEU A 156 -6.83 19.02 10.48
CA LEU A 156 -7.97 18.74 11.38
C LEU A 156 -8.66 20.03 11.84
N GLU A 157 -7.89 21.04 12.23
CA GLU A 157 -8.40 22.37 12.58
C GLU A 157 -9.19 23.00 11.42
N SER A 158 -8.67 22.89 10.18
CA SER A 158 -9.38 23.40 9.00
C SER A 158 -10.70 22.68 8.70
N LEU A 159 -10.89 21.47 9.23
CA LEU A 159 -12.09 20.66 9.10
C LEU A 159 -13.03 20.77 10.32
N ASN A 160 -12.70 21.61 11.30
CA ASN A 160 -13.40 21.72 12.59
C ASN A 160 -13.53 20.37 13.31
N ILE A 161 -12.53 19.50 13.19
CA ILE A 161 -12.48 18.22 13.88
C ILE A 161 -11.73 18.42 15.20
N ASP A 162 -12.45 18.29 16.31
CA ASP A 162 -11.90 18.45 17.66
C ASP A 162 -11.12 17.18 18.05
N TYR A 163 -9.81 17.30 18.29
CA TYR A 163 -8.93 16.15 18.32
C TYR A 163 -7.97 16.19 19.52
N ASN A 164 -8.33 15.48 20.59
CA ASN A 164 -7.48 15.28 21.78
C ASN A 164 -6.51 14.08 21.67
N LEU A 165 -6.53 13.34 20.55
CA LEU A 165 -5.82 12.06 20.40
C LEU A 165 -4.38 12.17 19.84
N LEU A 166 -3.91 13.37 19.44
CA LEU A 166 -2.53 13.61 18.97
C LEU A 166 -1.55 13.94 20.13
N GLN A 167 -1.92 13.70 21.38
CA GLN A 167 -1.05 13.99 22.53
C GLN A 167 0.17 13.06 22.64
N ASN A 168 0.18 11.93 21.93
CA ASN A 168 1.26 10.93 22.01
C ASN A 168 2.06 10.74 20.70
N LEU A 169 2.01 11.70 19.76
CA LEU A 169 3.02 11.85 18.72
C LEU A 169 4.22 12.66 19.22
#